data_AF-A0A094YWT7-F1
#
_entry.id   AF-A0A094YWT7-F1
#
_cell.length_a   1.000
_cell.length_b   1.000
_cell.length_c   1.000
_cell.angle_alpha   90.00
_cell.angle_beta   90.00
_cell.angle_gamma   90.00
#
_symmetry.space_group_name_H-M   'P 1'
#
loop_
_entity.id
_entity.type
_entity.pdbx_description
1 polymer ?
#
loop_
_entity_poly.entity_id
_entity_poly.type
_entity_poly.pdbx_seq_one_letter_code
_entity_poly.pdbx_strand_id
1 'polypeptide(L)'
;MDYYTNLGLLKVERSSSNYRYYDESQLERLHYIEDCKAKGMSLELIKKGIFEKFSEEVDIHELRLKIQNLEHDVSEVLGKLDSLNQQEIKQNISKESFSLIQSLITLVK
;
A
#
# COMPACT_ATOMS: atom_id res chain seq x y z
N MET A 1 -23.87 16.14 7.23
CA MET A 1 -23.10 14.87 7.26
C MET A 1 -22.26 14.68 6.00
N ASP A 2 -22.84 14.61 4.80
CA ASP A 2 -22.11 14.41 3.52
C ASP A 2 -20.90 15.34 3.32
N TYR A 3 -21.09 16.61 3.66
CA TYR A 3 -20.05 17.62 3.54
C TYR A 3 -18.82 17.29 4.42
N TYR A 4 -19.03 16.84 5.65
CA TYR A 4 -17.95 16.47 6.56
C TYR A 4 -17.29 15.15 6.15
N THR A 5 -18.05 14.18 5.64
CA THR A 5 -17.47 12.93 5.11
C THR A 5 -16.63 13.18 3.86
N ASN A 6 -17.08 14.04 2.94
CA ASN A 6 -16.33 14.39 1.72
C ASN A 6 -15.03 15.15 2.02
N LEU A 7 -15.03 15.98 3.07
CA LEU A 7 -13.83 16.69 3.53
C LEU A 7 -12.86 15.80 4.32
N GLY A 8 -13.24 14.55 4.64
CA GLY A 8 -12.47 13.63 5.47
C GLY A 8 -12.54 13.95 6.97
N LEU A 9 -13.50 14.78 7.38
CA LEU A 9 -13.71 15.18 8.77
C LEU A 9 -14.48 14.14 9.58
N LEU A 10 -15.18 13.22 8.92
CA LEU A 10 -15.84 12.07 9.55
C LEU A 10 -15.54 10.82 8.73
N LYS A 11 -15.28 9.70 9.41
CA LYS A 11 -15.24 8.37 8.79
C LYS A 11 -16.66 7.82 8.76
N VAL A 12 -16.99 7.09 7.71
CA VAL A 12 -18.31 6.48 7.53
C VAL A 12 -18.14 5.02 7.17
N GLU A 13 -18.79 4.16 7.94
CA GLU A 13 -18.95 2.76 7.58
C GLU A 13 -20.30 2.56 6.91
N ARG A 14 -20.37 1.58 6.00
CA ARG A 14 -21.59 1.29 5.25
C ARG A 14 -22.05 -0.13 5.50
N SER A 15 -23.36 -0.28 5.68
CA SER A 15 -24.01 -1.60 5.73
C SER A 15 -23.97 -2.28 4.35
N SER A 16 -24.25 -3.59 4.34
CA SER A 16 -24.51 -4.34 3.10
C SER A 16 -25.67 -3.77 2.28
N SER A 17 -26.60 -3.06 2.94
CA SER A 17 -27.72 -2.32 2.35
C SER A 17 -27.42 -0.83 2.11
N ASN A 18 -26.16 -0.40 2.16
CA ASN A 18 -25.66 0.96 1.90
C ASN A 18 -26.10 2.06 2.90
N TYR A 19 -26.57 1.69 4.09
CA TYR A 19 -26.82 2.63 5.18
C TYR A 19 -25.53 3.06 5.85
N ARG A 20 -25.47 4.32 6.30
CA ARG A 20 -24.30 4.88 6.98
C ARG A 20 -24.37 4.59 8.48
N TYR A 21 -23.31 3.98 8.99
CA TYR A 21 -23.08 3.82 10.42
C TYR A 21 -21.94 4.72 10.86
N TYR A 22 -22.13 5.28 12.05
CA TYR A 22 -21.16 6.08 12.76
C TYR A 22 -21.01 5.44 14.14
N ASP A 23 -19.78 5.10 14.49
CA ASP A 23 -19.45 4.64 15.84
C ASP A 23 -19.40 5.83 16.82
N GLU A 24 -19.15 5.51 18.09
CA GLU A 24 -19.06 6.50 19.16
C GLU A 24 -17.89 7.49 18.97
N SER A 25 -16.78 7.05 18.36
CA SER A 25 -15.65 7.94 18.06
C SER A 25 -16.03 9.02 17.05
N GLN A 26 -16.91 8.70 16.09
CA GLN A 26 -17.42 9.68 15.13
C GLN A 26 -18.39 10.68 15.77
N LEU A 27 -19.12 10.28 16.81
CA LEU A 27 -19.95 11.20 17.61
C LEU A 27 -19.07 12.19 18.38
N GLU A 28 -18.03 11.73 19.06
CA GLU A 28 -17.09 12.61 19.77
C GLU A 28 -16.42 13.61 18.81
N ARG A 29 -16.00 13.12 17.64
CA ARG A 29 -15.42 13.94 16.57
C ARG A 29 -16.41 14.98 16.05
N LEU A 30 -17.69 14.63 15.93
CA LEU A 30 -18.75 15.55 15.53
C LEU A 30 -18.96 16.66 16.56
N HIS A 31 -18.98 16.32 17.86
CA HIS A 31 -19.06 17.32 18.92
C HIS A 31 -17.89 18.30 18.88
N TYR A 32 -16.66 17.79 18.67
CA TYR A 32 -15.48 18.63 18.50
C TYR A 32 -15.59 19.59 17.31
N ILE A 33 -16.11 19.13 16.17
CA ILE A 33 -16.33 19.97 14.99
C ILE A 33 -17.29 21.12 15.32
N GLU A 34 -18.42 20.82 15.95
CA GLU A 34 -19.43 21.83 16.28
C GLU A 34 -18.90 22.84 17.31
N ASP A 35 -18.15 22.40 18.32
CA ASP A 35 -17.49 23.29 19.28
C ASP A 35 -16.48 24.24 18.62
N CYS A 36 -15.70 23.74 17.65
CA CYS A 36 -14.74 24.57 16.94
C CYS A 36 -15.42 25.56 15.98
N LYS A 37 -16.53 25.15 15.35
CA LYS A 37 -17.35 26.04 14.53
C LYS A 37 -18.00 27.14 15.37
N ALA A 38 -18.47 26.83 16.57
CA ALA A 38 -19.00 27.82 17.50
C ALA A 38 -17.95 28.88 17.90
N LYS A 39 -16.67 28.50 17.91
CA LYS A 39 -15.52 29.41 18.13
C LYS A 39 -15.09 30.18 16.88
N GLY A 40 -15.78 30.02 15.76
CA GLY A 40 -15.48 30.72 14.50
C GLY A 40 -14.28 30.16 13.73
N MET A 41 -13.83 28.94 14.03
CA MET A 41 -12.72 28.32 13.30
C MET A 41 -13.14 27.92 11.88
N SER A 42 -12.22 28.09 10.92
CA SER A 42 -12.41 27.59 9.57
C SER A 42 -12.33 26.06 9.53
N LEU A 43 -13.01 25.46 8.57
CA LEU A 43 -13.01 23.99 8.40
C LEU A 43 -11.62 23.42 8.12
N GLU A 44 -10.73 24.21 7.52
CA GLU A 44 -9.33 23.83 7.30
C GLU A 44 -8.57 23.72 8.62
N LEU A 45 -8.76 24.67 9.55
CA LEU A 45 -8.15 24.62 10.88
C LEU A 45 -8.74 23.48 11.71
N ILE A 46 -10.05 23.28 11.63
CA ILE A 46 -10.74 22.16 12.28
C ILE A 46 -10.18 20.82 11.79
N LYS A 47 -9.94 20.68 10.47
CA LYS A 47 -9.35 19.48 9.89
C LYS A 47 -7.97 19.16 10.48
N LYS A 48 -7.11 20.18 10.64
CA LYS A 48 -5.78 20.03 11.25
C LYS A 48 -5.88 19.61 12.71
N GLY A 49 -6.68 20.32 13.50
CA GLY A 49 -6.85 19.98 14.93
C GLY A 49 -7.46 18.60 15.15
N ILE A 50 -8.32 18.14 14.23
CA ILE A 50 -8.83 16.77 14.24
C ILE A 50 -7.74 15.74 13.96
N PHE A 51 -6.86 16.02 13.00
CA PHE A 51 -5.74 15.13 12.71
C PHE A 51 -4.80 15.02 13.92
N GLU A 52 -4.54 16.13 14.60
CA GLU A 52 -3.71 16.12 15.82
C GLU A 52 -4.39 15.42 17.00
N LYS A 53 -5.69 15.62 17.19
CA LYS A 53 -6.44 15.09 18.34
C LYS A 53 -6.86 13.62 18.19
N PHE A 54 -7.18 13.19 16.98
CA PHE A 54 -7.74 11.87 16.68
C PHE A 54 -6.84 11.03 15.75
N SER A 55 -5.63 11.49 15.43
CA SER A 55 -4.62 10.56 14.91
C SER A 55 -4.30 9.62 16.06
N GLU A 56 -4.48 8.32 15.82
CA GLU A 56 -3.81 7.30 16.62
C GLU A 56 -2.32 7.65 16.66
N GLU A 57 -1.68 7.50 17.82
CA GLU A 57 -0.22 7.56 17.91
C GLU A 57 0.32 6.49 16.99
N VAL A 58 0.81 6.93 15.83
CA VAL A 58 1.46 6.05 14.88
C VAL A 58 2.79 5.66 15.52
N ASP A 59 2.94 4.40 15.90
CA ASP A 59 4.22 3.89 16.35
C ASP A 59 5.21 3.94 15.17
N ILE A 60 6.05 4.98 15.18
CA ILE A 60 7.08 5.23 14.18
C ILE A 60 8.06 4.05 14.13
N HIS A 61 8.29 3.36 15.25
CA HIS A 61 9.16 2.19 15.30
C HIS A 61 8.55 1.02 14.53
N GLU A 62 7.26 0.74 14.73
CA GLU A 62 6.54 -0.30 14.00
C GLU A 62 6.52 -0.03 12.49
N LEU A 63 6.27 1.22 12.09
CA LEU A 63 6.31 1.62 10.68
C LEU A 63 7.70 1.42 10.07
N ARG A 64 8.75 1.80 10.80
CA ARG A 64 10.13 1.63 10.33
C ARG A 64 10.45 0.15 10.11
N LEU A 65 10.01 -0.72 11.03
CA LEU A 65 10.19 -2.16 10.91
C LEU A 65 9.44 -2.72 9.68
N LYS A 66 8.20 -2.28 9.45
CA LYS A 66 7.40 -2.66 8.27
C LYS A 66 8.07 -2.23 6.96
N ILE A 67 8.63 -1.02 6.90
CA ILE A 67 9.36 -0.53 5.72
C ILE A 67 10.59 -1.40 5.45
N GLN A 68 11.38 -1.72 6.49
CA GLN A 68 12.57 -2.58 6.33
C GLN A 68 12.22 -3.99 5.85
N ASN A 69 11.12 -4.57 6.36
CA ASN A 69 10.66 -5.88 5.89
C ASN A 69 10.23 -5.82 4.43
N LEU A 70 9.50 -4.78 4.01
CA LEU A 70 9.12 -4.59 2.61
C LEU A 70 10.35 -4.42 1.69
N GLU A 71 11.37 -3.67 2.12
CA GLU A 71 12.63 -3.54 1.37
C GLU A 71 13.33 -4.89 1.21
N HIS A 72 13.33 -5.72 2.25
CA HIS A 72 13.87 -7.07 2.22
C HIS A 72 13.10 -7.96 1.24
N ASP A 73 11.78 -7.99 1.34
CA ASP A 73 10.90 -8.79 0.48
C ASP A 73 11.09 -8.42 -1.00
N VAL A 74 11.16 -7.12 -1.32
CA VAL A 74 11.42 -6.64 -2.68
C VAL A 74 12.78 -7.08 -3.18
N SER A 75 13.81 -6.98 -2.34
CA SER A 75 15.17 -7.43 -2.69
C SER A 75 15.24 -8.93 -2.94
N GLU A 76 14.52 -9.73 -2.14
CA GLU A 76 14.44 -11.18 -2.32
C GLU A 76 13.74 -11.54 -3.64
N VAL A 77 12.63 -10.87 -3.95
CA VAL A 77 11.89 -11.08 -5.20
C VAL A 77 12.75 -10.72 -6.41
N LEU A 78 13.48 -9.60 -6.36
CA LEU A 78 14.40 -9.19 -7.44
C LEU A 78 15.54 -10.23 -7.63
N GLY A 79 16.13 -10.71 -6.54
CA GLY A 79 17.16 -11.75 -6.61
C GLY A 79 16.66 -13.06 -7.22
N LYS A 80 15.42 -13.47 -6.90
CA LYS A 80 14.79 -14.64 -7.51
C LYS A 80 14.57 -14.44 -9.02
N LEU A 81 14.08 -13.28 -9.44
CA LEU A 81 13.90 -12.93 -10.86
C LEU A 81 15.20 -13.00 -11.66
N ASP A 82 16.29 -12.45 -11.12
CA ASP A 82 17.62 -12.50 -11.76
C ASP A 82 18.15 -13.94 -11.89
N SER A 83 17.94 -14.77 -10.86
CA SER A 83 18.36 -16.17 -10.88
C SER A 83 17.60 -17.00 -11.91
N LEU A 84 16.29 -16.75 -12.08
CA LEU A 84 15.45 -17.42 -13.08
C LEU A 84 15.87 -17.04 -14.50
N ASN A 85 16.12 -15.76 -14.76
CA ASN A 85 16.63 -15.30 -16.05
C ASN A 85 17.96 -15.96 -16.42
N GLN A 86 18.90 -16.08 -15.47
CA GLN A 86 20.18 -16.76 -15.71
C GLN A 86 20.01 -18.26 -16.00
N GLN A 87 19.05 -18.93 -15.37
CA GLN A 87 18.76 -20.33 -15.61
C GLN A 87 18.13 -20.56 -17.00
N GLU A 88 17.19 -19.72 -17.42
CA GLU A 88 16.60 -19.79 -18.77
C GLU A 88 17.65 -19.56 -19.86
N ILE A 89 18.51 -18.55 -19.69
CA ILE A 89 19.60 -18.27 -20.65
C ILE A 89 20.56 -19.47 -20.74
N LYS A 90 20.97 -20.06 -19.61
CA LYS A 90 21.83 -21.27 -19.61
C LYS A 90 21.15 -22.46 -20.28
N GLN A 91 19.87 -22.69 -20.02
CA GLN A 91 19.12 -23.79 -20.62
C GLN A 91 18.98 -23.64 -22.12
N ASN A 92 18.65 -22.44 -22.61
CA ASN A 92 18.57 -22.19 -24.05
C ASN A 92 19.94 -22.40 -24.70
N ILE A 93 21.00 -21.72 -24.23
CA ILE A 93 22.35 -21.86 -24.80
C ILE A 93 22.79 -23.33 -24.89
N SER A 94 22.48 -24.14 -23.88
CA SER A 94 22.79 -25.58 -23.90
C SER A 94 22.08 -26.35 -25.03
N LYS A 95 20.81 -26.01 -25.32
CA LYS A 95 20.02 -26.58 -26.42
C LYS A 95 20.55 -26.15 -27.78
N GLU A 96 20.84 -24.86 -27.95
CA GLU A 96 21.40 -24.37 -29.22
C GLU A 96 22.79 -24.94 -29.48
N SER A 97 23.62 -25.05 -28.45
CA SER A 97 24.95 -25.69 -28.53
C SER A 97 24.83 -27.15 -28.96
N PHE A 98 23.88 -27.90 -28.40
CA PHE A 98 23.62 -29.28 -28.80
C PHE A 98 23.13 -29.39 -30.25
N SER A 99 22.23 -28.50 -30.67
CA SER A 99 21.74 -28.43 -32.05
C SER A 99 22.88 -28.14 -33.02
N LEU A 100 23.75 -27.19 -32.69
CA LEU A 100 24.92 -26.84 -33.51
C LEU A 100 25.89 -28.02 -33.64
N ILE A 101 26.17 -28.71 -32.54
CA ILE A 101 27.02 -29.92 -32.54
C ILE A 101 26.39 -31.00 -33.44
N GLN A 102 25.07 -31.21 -33.37
CA GLN A 102 24.39 -32.16 -34.25
C GLN A 102 24.47 -31.78 -35.73
N SER A 103 24.29 -30.49 -36.06
CA SER A 103 24.46 -30.01 -37.43
C SER A 103 25.89 -30.23 -37.93
N LEU A 104 26.90 -29.92 -37.11
CA LEU A 104 28.31 -30.14 -37.46
C LEU A 104 28.64 -31.62 -37.67
N ILE A 105 28.13 -32.51 -36.82
CA ILE A 105 28.29 -33.97 -36.98
C ILE A 105 27.65 -34.46 -38.29
N THR A 106 26.52 -33.88 -38.67
CA THR A 106 25.82 -34.23 -39.92
C THR A 106 26.58 -33.78 -41.17
N LEU A 107 27.34 -32.68 -41.07
CA LEU A 107 28.17 -32.13 -42.15
C LEU A 107 29.50 -32.88 -42.38
N VAL A 108 29.94 -33.72 -41.43
CA VAL A 108 31.21 -34.47 -41.50
C VAL A 108 31.00 -35.92 -41.97
N LYS A 109 29.75 -36.34 -42.24
CA LYS A 109 29.40 -37.61 -42.89
C LYS A 109 29.09 -37.40 -44.37
#